data_AF-A0A3S1LIA7-F1
#
_entry.id   AF-A0A3S1LIA7-F1
#
_cell.length_a   1.000
_cell.length_b   1.000
_cell.length_c   1.000
_cell.angle_alpha   90.00
_cell.angle_beta   90.00
_cell.angle_gamma   90.00
#
_symmetry.space_group_name_H-M   'P 1'
#
loop_
_entity.id
_entity.type
_entity.pdbx_description
1 polymer ?
#
loop_
_entity_poly.entity_id
_entity_poly.type
_entity_poly.pdbx_seq_one_letter_code
_entity_poly.pdbx_strand_id
1 'polypeptide(L)' 'MAATKRLTADALAKALMERTGHAFADHQRLQRALTHASARSSHAGVDYERFEFLGDRVLGLVVADMLLATYPD' A
#
# COMPACT_ATOMS: atom_id res chain seq x y z
N MET A 1 0.73 -19.77 20.95
CA MET A 1 0.57 -18.65 19.99
C MET A 1 0.19 -19.25 18.65
N ALA A 2 -1.01 -18.98 18.15
CA ALA A 2 -1.40 -19.41 16.81
C ALA A 2 -0.48 -18.70 15.80
N ALA A 3 0.21 -19.46 14.95
CA ALA A 3 0.99 -18.89 13.87
C ALA A 3 0.03 -18.13 12.94
N THR A 4 0.09 -16.80 12.94
CA THR A 4 -0.69 -15.98 12.01
C THR A 4 -0.30 -16.37 10.60
N LYS A 5 -1.22 -17.05 9.89
CA LYS A 5 -1.02 -17.47 8.51
C LYS A 5 -0.79 -16.23 7.65
N ARG A 6 0.43 -16.05 7.12
CA ARG A 6 0.71 -14.99 6.15
C ARG A 6 -0.12 -15.24 4.90
N LEU A 7 -0.89 -14.25 4.48
CA LEU A 7 -1.61 -14.28 3.21
C LEU A 7 -0.61 -14.19 2.05
N THR A 8 -0.89 -14.90 0.97
CA THR A 8 -0.13 -14.76 -0.28
C THR A 8 -0.47 -13.42 -0.95
N ALA A 9 0.40 -12.96 -1.85
CA ALA A 9 0.19 -11.75 -2.65
C ALA A 9 -1.20 -11.74 -3.34
N ASP A 10 -1.59 -12.86 -3.95
CA ASP A 10 -2.86 -12.98 -4.67
C ASP A 10 -4.07 -12.94 -3.73
N ALA A 11 -3.95 -13.56 -2.56
CA ALA A 11 -5.02 -13.53 -1.55
C ALA A 11 -5.22 -12.11 -1.00
N LEU A 12 -4.13 -11.35 -0.80
CA LEU A 12 -4.18 -9.94 -0.41
C LEU A 12 -4.81 -9.08 -1.50
N ALA A 13 -4.42 -9.28 -2.76
CA ALA A 13 -4.96 -8.54 -3.90
C ALA A 13 -6.47 -8.75 -4.05
N LYS A 14 -6.93 -10.01 -3.98
CA LYS A 14 -8.35 -10.32 -4.02
C LYS A 14 -9.13 -9.65 -2.90
N ALA A 15 -8.65 -9.81 -1.65
CA ALA A 15 -9.32 -9.25 -0.48
C ALA A 15 -9.42 -7.72 -0.51
N LEU A 16 -8.40 -7.03 -1.03
CA LEU A 16 -8.43 -5.57 -1.15
C LEU A 16 -9.24 -5.09 -2.35
N MET A 17 -9.17 -5.77 -3.49
CA MET A 17 -10.02 -5.46 -4.64
C MET A 17 -11.51 -5.51 -4.26
N GLU A 18 -11.94 -6.52 -3.50
CA GLU A 18 -13.31 -6.64 -3.01
C GLU A 18 -13.74 -5.46 -2.12
N ARG A 19 -12.79 -4.82 -1.42
CA ARG A 19 -13.06 -3.71 -0.48
C ARG A 19 -12.92 -2.32 -1.10
N THR A 20 -12.00 -2.16 -2.04
CA THR A 20 -11.64 -0.85 -2.61
C THR A 20 -12.11 -0.67 -4.04
N GLY A 21 -12.51 -1.76 -4.71
CA GLY A 21 -12.78 -1.78 -6.16
C GLY A 21 -11.53 -1.64 -7.03
N HIS A 22 -10.33 -1.59 -6.44
CA HIS A 22 -9.08 -1.40 -7.17
C HIS A 22 -8.44 -2.74 -7.54
N ALA A 23 -8.26 -2.98 -8.84
CA ALA A 23 -7.51 -4.11 -9.35
C ALA A 23 -6.00 -3.79 -9.35
N PHE A 24 -5.26 -4.44 -8.45
CA PHE A 24 -3.81 -4.25 -8.34
C PHE A 24 -3.07 -4.94 -9.50
N ALA A 25 -2.32 -4.18 -10.30
CA ALA A 25 -1.57 -4.73 -11.42
C ALA A 25 -0.34 -5.56 -11.00
N ASP A 26 0.24 -5.27 -9.84
CA ASP A 26 1.44 -5.94 -9.31
C ASP A 26 1.20 -6.37 -7.86
N HIS A 27 0.85 -7.64 -7.67
CA HIS A 27 0.54 -8.20 -6.36
C HIS A 27 1.78 -8.26 -5.44
N GLN A 28 2.99 -8.32 -5.99
CA GLN A 28 4.22 -8.31 -5.20
C GLN A 28 4.46 -6.93 -4.59
N ARG A 29 4.18 -5.86 -5.34
CA ARG A 29 4.19 -4.49 -4.78
C ARG A 29 3.15 -4.33 -3.70
N LEU A 30 1.94 -4.88 -3.87
CA LEU A 30 0.90 -4.85 -2.85
C LEU A 30 1.36 -5.55 -1.56
N GLN A 31 1.92 -6.75 -1.67
CA GLN A 31 2.42 -7.49 -0.51
C GLN A 31 3.50 -6.68 0.24
N ARG A 32 4.40 -6.01 -0.49
CA ARG A 32 5.42 -5.12 0.11
C ARG A 32 4.81 -3.90 0.78
N ALA A 33 3.83 -3.25 0.15
CA ALA A 33 3.10 -2.12 0.72
C ALA A 33 2.36 -2.45 2.03
N LEU A 34 2.04 -3.73 2.26
CA LEU A 34 1.41 -4.23 3.49
C LEU A 34 2.40 -4.89 4.46
N THR A 35 3.71 -4.81 4.20
CA THR A 35 4.74 -5.43 5.05
C THR A 35 5.45 -4.37 5.87
N HIS A 36 5.19 -4.36 7.18
CA HIS A 36 5.91 -3.52 8.15
C HIS A 36 7.35 -4.02 8.38
N ALA A 37 8.27 -3.11 8.74
CA ALA A 37 9.68 -3.41 8.99
C ALA A 37 9.91 -4.48 10.08
N SER A 38 8.99 -4.63 11.03
CA SER A 38 9.02 -5.67 12.08
C SER A 38 8.66 -7.07 11.57
N ALA A 39 8.00 -7.19 10.42
CA ALA A 39 7.65 -8.46 9.79
C ALA A 39 8.75 -8.95 8.82
N ARG A 40 9.87 -8.22 8.70
CA ARG A 40 10.99 -8.60 7.83
C ARG A 40 11.53 -9.97 8.23
N SER A 41 11.59 -10.83 7.23
CA SER A 41 12.35 -12.08 7.31
C SER A 41 13.77 -11.74 6.87
N SER A 42 14.81 -12.38 7.40
CA SER A 42 16.23 -12.13 7.06
C SER A 42 16.57 -12.18 5.57
N HIS A 43 15.66 -12.69 4.72
CA HIS A 43 15.79 -12.87 3.28
C HIS A 43 14.78 -12.05 2.44
N ALA A 44 13.89 -11.27 3.06
CA ALA A 44 12.83 -10.55 2.36
C ALA A 44 13.17 -9.06 2.26
N GLY A 45 13.76 -8.68 1.13
CA GLY A 45 14.13 -7.31 0.82
C GLY A 45 12.91 -6.39 0.62
N VAL A 46 12.92 -5.32 1.42
CA VAL A 46 12.12 -4.07 1.33
C VAL A 46 10.70 -4.19 1.89
N ASP A 47 10.43 -3.35 2.90
CA ASP A 47 9.15 -3.07 3.54
C ASP A 47 8.40 -1.91 2.83
N TYR A 48 7.35 -1.40 3.45
CA TYR A 48 6.55 -0.34 2.85
C TYR A 48 7.19 1.06 2.92
N GLU A 49 8.29 1.29 3.64
CA GLU A 49 8.77 2.65 3.97
C GLU A 49 8.95 3.54 2.74
N ARG A 50 9.50 2.97 1.65
CA ARG A 50 9.67 3.68 0.38
C ARG A 50 8.34 4.03 -0.29
N PHE A 51 7.34 3.16 -0.16
CA PHE A 51 6.00 3.41 -0.69
C PHE A 51 5.25 4.43 0.16
N GLU A 52 5.41 4.41 1.48
CA GLU A 52 4.87 5.44 2.37
C GLU A 52 5.45 6.81 2.03
N PHE A 53 6.78 6.92 1.92
CA PHE A 53 7.44 8.18 1.58
C PHE A 53 6.94 8.76 0.24
N LEU A 54 6.81 7.91 -0.79
CA LEU A 54 6.27 8.34 -2.08
C LEU A 54 4.78 8.69 -1.99
N GLY A 55 4.01 7.87 -1.28
CA GLY A 55 2.57 8.03 -1.11
C GLY A 55 2.20 9.34 -0.42
N ASP A 56 2.95 9.74 0.60
CA ASP A 56 2.77 11.03 1.31
C ASP A 56 2.87 12.22 0.35
N ARG A 57 3.90 12.23 -0.51
CA ARG A 57 4.12 13.30 -1.49
C ARG A 57 3.04 13.33 -2.57
N VAL A 58 2.65 12.16 -3.08
CA VAL A 58 1.59 12.06 -4.09
C VAL A 58 0.25 12.49 -3.51
N LEU A 59 -0.09 12.04 -2.30
CA LEU A 59 -1.33 12.42 -1.63
C LEU A 59 -1.37 13.92 -1.36
N GLY A 60 -0.27 14.50 -0.87
CA GLY A 60 -0.15 15.94 -0.66
C GLY A 60 -0.39 16.75 -1.94
N LEU A 61 0.16 16.32 -3.07
CA LEU A 61 -0.07 16.96 -4.36
C LEU A 61 -1.54 16.88 -4.80
N VAL A 62 -2.15 15.69 -4.73
CA VAL A 62 -3.56 15.49 -5.11
C VAL A 62 -4.49 16.32 -4.24
N VAL A 63 -4.26 16.34 -2.92
CA VAL A 63 -5.08 17.14 -2.00
C VAL A 63 -4.91 18.64 -2.28
N ALA A 64 -3.68 19.11 -2.54
CA ALA A 64 -3.45 20.51 -2.89
C ALA A 64 -4.17 20.91 -4.19
N ASP A 65 -4.12 20.05 -5.21
CA ASP A 65 -4.83 20.26 -6.47
C ASP A 65 -6.36 20.30 -6.28
N MET A 66 -6.89 19.35 -5.49
CA MET A 66 -8.31 19.34 -5.12
C MET A 66 -8.74 20.61 -4.39
N LEU A 67 -7.92 21.11 -3.46
CA LEU A 67 -8.21 22.33 -2.72
C LEU A 67 -8.19 23.55 -3.65
N LEU A 68 -7.19 23.67 -4.51
CA LEU A 68 -7.09 24.77 -5.48
C LEU A 68 -8.28 24.79 -6.45
N ALA A 69 -8.71 23.61 -6.93
CA ALA A 69 -9.87 23.49 -7.81
C ALA A 69 -11.20 23.79 -7.08
N THR A 70 -11.29 23.47 -5.78
CA THR A 70 -12.51 23.69 -4.98
C THR A 70 -12.62 25.13 -4.48
N TYR A 71 -11.49 25.78 -4.21
CA TYR A 71 -11.41 27.14 -3.64
C TYR A 71 -10.46 28.01 -4.49
N PRO A 72 -10.90 28.49 -5.66
CA PRO A 72 -10.05 29.26 -6.58
C PRO A 72 -9.86 30.74 -6.20
N ASP A 73 -10.59 31.25 -5.20
CA ASP A 73 -10.60 32.64 -4.71
C ASP A 73 -9.94 32.77 -3.32
#